data_AF-A0A5D2MLR6-F1
#
_entry.id   AF-A0A5D2MLR6-F1
#
_cell.length_a   1.000
_cell.length_b   1.000
_cell.length_c   1.000
_cell.angle_alpha   90.00
_cell.angle_beta   90.00
_cell.angle_gamma   90.00
#
_symmetry.space_group_name_H-M   'P 1'
#
loop_
_entity.id
_entity.type
_entity.pdbx_description
1 polymer ?
#
loop_
_entity_poly.entity_id
_entity_poly.type
_entity_poly.pdbx_seq_one_letter_code
_entity_poly.pdbx_strand_id
1 'polypeptide(L)'
;MTMEIRKGCGVGPLKDHIYLHLNNLPPKVLKEGLPSISDIIVIFAGVDVTKESIPFLPTMHYNMGGILTKHHGDVWYSNAYMYLYVIVLKFLFFMYMGLWSMRFSGIVLCYSF
;
A
#
# COMPACT_ATOMS: atom_id res chain seq x y z
N MET A 1 9.08 11.99 1.57
CA MET A 1 7.63 12.24 1.36
C MET A 1 6.94 12.65 2.65
N THR A 2 6.70 11.74 3.61
CA THR A 2 5.96 12.05 4.86
C THR A 2 6.57 13.18 5.69
N MET A 3 7.90 13.27 5.77
CA MET A 3 8.57 14.35 6.48
C MET A 3 8.33 15.73 5.86
N GLU A 4 8.26 15.82 4.53
CA GLU A 4 8.02 17.09 3.81
C GLU A 4 6.56 17.54 3.95
N ILE A 5 5.62 16.59 3.87
CA ILE A 5 4.20 16.85 4.15
C ILE A 5 4.04 17.41 5.58
N ARG A 6 4.68 16.78 6.58
CA ARG A 6 4.63 17.24 7.98
C ARG A 6 5.26 18.61 8.23
N LYS A 7 6.22 19.03 7.40
CA LYS A 7 6.79 20.39 7.43
C LYS A 7 5.88 21.43 6.77
N GLY A 8 4.74 21.03 6.21
CA GLY A 8 3.83 21.91 5.49
C GLY A 8 4.28 22.22 4.05
N CYS A 9 5.08 21.33 3.46
CA CYS A 9 5.50 21.39 2.05
C CYS A 9 4.63 20.52 1.13
N GLY A 10 3.51 19.99 1.63
CA GLY A 10 2.51 19.30 0.79
C GLY A 10 1.69 20.27 -0.07
N VAL A 11 0.86 19.69 -0.94
CA VAL A 11 0.08 20.40 -1.97
C VAL A 11 -1.42 20.38 -1.62
N GLY A 12 -2.19 21.25 -2.29
CA GLY A 12 -3.62 21.43 -2.03
C GLY A 12 -3.92 22.34 -0.82
N PRO A 13 -5.21 22.60 -0.53
CA PRO A 13 -5.62 23.52 0.54
C PRO A 13 -5.13 23.10 1.93
N LEU A 14 -5.00 21.78 2.16
CA LEU A 14 -4.61 21.18 3.44
C LEU A 14 -3.12 20.81 3.52
N LYS A 15 -2.38 20.94 2.41
CA LYS A 15 -0.95 20.57 2.31
C LYS A 15 -0.65 19.13 2.78
N ASP A 16 -1.54 18.19 2.50
CA ASP A 16 -1.55 16.85 3.07
C ASP A 16 -1.02 15.76 2.11
N HIS A 17 -0.84 16.07 0.83
CA HIS A 17 -0.36 15.12 -0.18
C HIS A 17 0.71 15.72 -1.08
N ILE A 18 1.27 14.92 -1.99
CA ILE A 18 2.24 15.36 -3.00
C ILE A 18 1.76 15.00 -4.41
N TYR A 19 2.35 15.60 -5.44
CA TYR A 19 2.11 15.18 -6.82
C TYR A 19 3.12 14.15 -7.29
N LEU A 20 2.61 13.14 -8.00
CA LEU A 20 3.39 12.19 -8.79
C LEU A 20 3.28 12.57 -10.27
N HIS A 21 4.42 12.86 -10.90
CA HIS A 21 4.51 13.25 -12.30
C HIS A 21 4.86 12.05 -13.18
N LEU A 22 3.94 11.65 -14.06
CA LEU A 22 4.17 10.64 -15.10
C LEU A 22 4.01 11.21 -16.52
N ASN A 23 3.61 12.47 -16.63
CA ASN A 23 3.36 13.19 -17.88
C ASN A 23 4.62 13.43 -18.74
N ASN A 24 5.81 13.21 -18.19
CA ASN A 24 7.07 13.24 -18.94
C ASN A 24 7.32 11.94 -19.72
N LEU A 25 6.60 10.86 -19.43
CA LEU A 25 6.72 9.60 -20.13
C LEU A 25 5.84 9.59 -21.38
N PRO A 26 6.29 8.97 -22.49
CA PRO A 26 5.47 8.83 -23.68
C PRO A 26 4.20 8.04 -23.37
N PRO A 27 3.01 8.44 -23.87
CA PRO A 27 1.75 7.73 -23.62
C PRO A 27 1.78 6.25 -23.99
N LYS A 28 2.57 5.89 -25.02
CA LYS A 28 2.76 4.50 -25.43
C LYS A 28 3.40 3.64 -24.32
N VAL A 29 4.39 4.19 -23.62
CA VAL A 29 5.09 3.50 -22.51
C VAL A 29 4.14 3.30 -21.34
N LEU A 30 3.32 4.29 -21.01
CA LEU A 30 2.33 4.18 -19.94
C LEU A 30 1.26 3.13 -20.26
N LYS A 31 0.80 3.07 -21.51
CA LYS A 31 -0.20 2.09 -21.95
C LYS A 31 0.35 0.66 -22.03
N GLU A 32 1.63 0.49 -22.33
CA GLU A 32 2.28 -0.83 -22.39
C GLU A 32 2.72 -1.32 -20.99
N GLY A 33 3.29 -0.43 -20.17
CA GLY A 33 3.88 -0.79 -18.87
C GLY A 33 2.94 -0.66 -17.68
N LEU A 34 2.02 0.31 -17.69
CA LEU A 34 1.15 0.64 -16.56
C LEU A 34 -0.34 0.82 -16.99
N PRO A 35 -0.93 -0.06 -17.82
CA PRO A 35 -2.29 0.12 -18.32
C PRO A 35 -3.32 0.17 -17.18
N SER A 36 -3.27 -0.81 -16.27
CA SER A 36 -4.25 -0.92 -15.17
C SER A 36 -4.18 0.26 -14.21
N ILE A 37 -2.98 0.77 -13.92
CA ILE A 37 -2.81 1.92 -13.02
C ILE A 37 -3.36 3.18 -13.68
N SER A 38 -3.12 3.37 -14.98
CA SER A 38 -3.63 4.52 -15.73
C SER A 38 -5.17 4.56 -15.72
N ASP A 39 -5.81 3.41 -15.94
CA ASP A 39 -7.27 3.29 -15.93
C ASP A 39 -7.86 3.58 -14.53
N ILE A 40 -7.25 3.03 -13.48
CA ILE A 40 -7.67 3.25 -12.09
C ILE A 40 -7.58 4.72 -11.72
N ILE A 41 -6.51 5.41 -12.10
CA ILE A 41 -6.34 6.84 -11.78
C ILE A 41 -7.41 7.69 -12.47
N VAL A 42 -7.75 7.39 -13.72
CA VAL A 42 -8.84 8.08 -14.43
C VAL A 42 -10.18 7.81 -13.74
N ILE A 43 -10.45 6.58 -13.32
CA ILE A 43 -11.72 6.21 -12.67
C ILE A 43 -11.86 6.84 -11.27
N PHE A 44 -10.83 6.76 -10.43
CA PHE A 44 -10.92 7.10 -9.02
C PHE A 44 -10.46 8.53 -8.70
N ALA A 45 -9.48 9.06 -9.42
CA ALA A 45 -9.00 10.42 -9.23
C ALA A 45 -9.53 11.40 -10.29
N GLY A 46 -10.08 10.90 -11.41
CA GLY A 46 -10.56 11.76 -12.50
C GLY A 46 -9.43 12.45 -13.28
N VAL A 47 -8.18 11.98 -13.13
CA VAL A 47 -6.98 12.62 -13.67
C VAL A 47 -6.43 11.82 -14.86
N ASP A 48 -6.14 12.49 -15.97
CA ASP A 48 -5.42 11.89 -17.10
C ASP A 48 -3.91 11.91 -16.82
N VAL A 49 -3.33 10.73 -16.56
CA VAL A 49 -1.90 10.56 -16.21
C VAL A 49 -0.91 11.06 -17.26
N THR A 50 -1.37 11.26 -18.51
CA THR A 50 -0.53 11.75 -19.61
C THR A 50 -0.45 13.28 -19.66
N LYS A 51 -1.39 13.97 -19.00
CA LYS A 51 -1.53 15.44 -19.06
C LYS A 51 -1.30 16.10 -17.72
N GLU A 52 -1.80 15.48 -16.66
CA GLU A 52 -1.90 16.06 -15.34
C GLU A 52 -1.16 15.22 -14.30
N SER A 53 -0.93 15.81 -13.14
CA SER A 53 -0.14 15.20 -12.06
C SER A 53 -1.06 14.51 -11.05
N ILE A 54 -0.65 13.36 -10.56
CA ILE A 54 -1.51 12.49 -9.74
C ILE A 54 -1.32 12.86 -8.26
N PRO A 55 -2.38 13.17 -7.51
CA PRO A 55 -2.27 13.37 -6.07
C PRO A 55 -1.94 12.03 -5.38
N PHE A 56 -0.89 12.00 -4.57
CA PHE A 56 -0.36 10.79 -3.93
C PHE A 56 -0.06 11.00 -2.45
N LEU A 57 -0.36 9.98 -1.63
CA LEU A 57 -0.10 9.97 -0.20
C LEU A 57 0.50 8.61 0.23
N PRO A 58 1.59 8.58 1.02
CA PRO A 58 2.19 7.32 1.46
C PRO A 58 1.27 6.56 2.43
N THR A 59 0.97 5.31 2.12
CA THR A 59 0.15 4.41 2.94
C THR A 59 0.95 3.19 3.41
N MET A 60 0.43 2.46 4.40
CA MET A 60 1.04 1.21 4.85
C MET A 60 0.76 0.11 3.82
N HIS A 61 1.82 -0.47 3.27
CA HIS A 61 1.70 -1.52 2.25
C HIS A 61 2.03 -2.91 2.81
N TYR A 62 3.20 -3.08 3.43
CA TYR A 62 3.69 -4.39 3.88
C TYR A 62 4.14 -4.41 5.34
N ASN A 63 3.87 -5.54 6.01
CA ASN A 63 4.33 -5.80 7.36
C ASN A 63 5.49 -6.80 7.34
N MET A 64 6.72 -6.31 7.57
CA MET A 64 7.91 -7.17 7.70
C MET A 64 7.89 -8.04 8.97
N GLY A 65 7.07 -7.66 9.97
CA GLY A 65 6.90 -8.42 11.19
C GLY A 65 6.05 -9.68 10.98
N GLY A 66 6.47 -10.78 11.59
CA GLY A 66 5.82 -12.07 11.47
C GLY A 66 6.07 -12.97 12.68
N ILE A 67 5.66 -14.22 12.53
CA ILE A 67 5.95 -15.25 13.53
C ILE A 67 7.43 -15.59 13.42
N LEU A 68 8.14 -15.58 14.56
CA LEU A 68 9.57 -15.91 14.60
C LEU A 68 9.80 -17.34 14.15
N THR A 69 10.65 -17.51 13.15
CA THR A 69 11.02 -18.81 12.56
C THR A 69 12.53 -19.03 12.63
N LYS A 70 12.94 -20.30 12.70
CA LYS A 70 14.32 -20.73 12.50
C LYS A 70 14.66 -20.61 11.02
N HIS A 71 15.94 -20.69 10.67
CA HIS A 71 16.39 -20.61 9.27
C HIS A 71 15.76 -21.67 8.33
N HIS A 72 15.31 -22.80 8.88
CA HIS A 72 14.60 -23.86 8.13
C HIS A 72 13.07 -23.64 8.02
N GLY A 73 12.53 -22.55 8.58
CA GLY A 73 11.10 -22.22 8.53
C GLY A 73 10.26 -22.70 9.72
N ASP A 74 10.85 -23.49 10.64
CA ASP A 74 10.15 -23.92 11.85
C ASP A 74 9.90 -22.77 12.82
N VAL A 75 8.74 -22.72 13.42
CA VAL A 75 8.43 -21.69 14.41
C VAL A 75 9.21 -21.92 15.70
N TRP A 76 9.71 -20.83 16.27
CA TRP A 76 10.54 -20.85 17.49
C TRP A 76 9.78 -21.36 18.72
N TYR A 77 8.50 -21.04 18.85
CA TYR A 77 7.63 -21.46 19.95
C TYR A 77 6.41 -22.22 19.41
N SER A 78 6.28 -23.49 19.76
CA SER A 78 5.19 -24.40 19.34
C SER A 78 3.85 -24.14 20.06
N ASN A 79 3.68 -22.99 20.70
CA ASN A 79 2.48 -22.69 21.46
C ASN A 79 1.39 -22.14 20.54
N ALA A 80 0.36 -22.95 20.27
CA ALA A 80 -0.76 -22.63 19.38
C ALA A 80 -1.44 -21.28 19.70
N TYR A 81 -1.42 -20.86 20.97
CA TYR A 81 -1.94 -19.58 21.43
C TYR A 81 -1.23 -18.36 20.80
N MET A 82 0.06 -18.45 20.51
CA MET A 82 0.82 -17.34 19.92
C MET A 82 0.44 -17.13 18.45
N TYR A 83 0.14 -18.21 17.72
CA TYR A 83 -0.34 -18.13 16.34
C TYR A 83 -1.68 -17.42 16.28
N LEU A 84 -2.63 -17.85 17.13
CA LEU A 84 -3.95 -17.24 17.19
C LEU A 84 -3.86 -15.78 17.63
N TYR A 85 -3.00 -15.46 18.61
CA TYR A 85 -2.81 -14.08 19.08
C TYR A 85 -2.27 -13.16 17.99
N VAL A 86 -1.23 -13.55 17.26
CA VAL A 86 -0.67 -12.74 16.15
C VAL A 86 -1.68 -12.57 15.03
N ILE A 87 -2.44 -13.61 14.71
CA ILE A 87 -3.50 -13.55 13.69
C ILE A 87 -4.62 -12.60 14.13
N VAL A 88 -5.11 -12.73 15.36
CA VAL A 88 -6.22 -11.90 15.88
C VAL A 88 -5.78 -10.45 16.07
N LEU A 89 -4.57 -10.17 16.56
CA LEU A 89 -4.08 -8.79 16.66
C LEU A 89 -3.86 -8.14 15.30
N LYS A 90 -3.30 -8.88 14.33
CA LYS A 90 -3.20 -8.35 12.96
C LYS A 90 -4.59 -8.03 12.43
N PHE A 91 -5.56 -8.93 12.59
CA PHE A 91 -6.94 -8.70 12.17
C PHE A 91 -7.58 -7.47 12.84
N LEU A 92 -7.43 -7.34 14.17
CA LEU A 92 -7.93 -6.19 14.93
C LEU A 92 -7.27 -4.88 14.50
N PHE A 93 -5.97 -4.89 14.21
CA PHE A 93 -5.25 -3.71 13.72
C PHE A 93 -5.75 -3.26 12.35
N PHE A 94 -5.94 -4.20 11.41
CA PHE A 94 -6.51 -3.91 10.10
C PHE A 94 -7.96 -3.40 10.18
N MET A 95 -8.76 -3.97 11.08
CA MET A 95 -10.12 -3.52 11.36
C MET A 95 -10.15 -2.10 11.94
N TYR A 96 -9.23 -1.78 12.85
CA TYR A 96 -9.11 -0.44 13.46
C TYR A 96 -8.65 0.62 12.45
N MET A 97 -7.77 0.25 11.51
CA MET A 97 -7.28 1.16 10.45
C MET A 97 -8.24 1.30 9.26
N GLY A 98 -9.40 0.61 9.27
CA GLY A 98 -10.38 0.68 8.17
C GLY A 98 -9.93 0.03 6.85
N LEU A 99 -8.87 -0.78 6.87
CA LEU A 99 -8.31 -1.44 5.69
C LEU A 99 -8.94 -2.83 5.53
N TRP A 100 -10.03 -2.90 4.77
CA TRP A 100 -10.93 -4.06 4.63
C TRP A 100 -10.41 -5.13 3.65
N SER A 101 -9.20 -5.64 3.87
CA SER A 101 -8.63 -6.69 3.00
C SER A 101 -7.69 -7.63 3.74
N MET A 102 -8.27 -8.62 4.43
CA MET A 102 -7.57 -9.88 4.73
C MET A 102 -8.50 -11.05 4.38
N ARG A 103 -8.34 -11.62 3.19
CA ARG A 103 -8.87 -12.94 2.88
C ARG A 103 -7.93 -13.98 3.48
N PHE A 104 -8.46 -14.81 4.38
CA PHE A 104 -7.77 -15.97 4.93
C PHE A 104 -7.70 -17.07 3.87
N SER A 105 -6.63 -17.08 3.09
CA SER A 105 -6.12 -18.27 2.42
C SER A 105 -4.62 -18.33 2.70
N GLY A 106 -4.16 -19.47 3.21
CA GLY A 106 -2.81 -19.64 3.76
C GLY A 106 -1.70 -19.13 2.84
N ILE A 107 -0.69 -18.53 3.46
CA ILE A 107 0.67 -18.32 2.96
C ILE A 107 0.74 -17.56 1.62
N VAL A 108 1.10 -16.28 1.75
CA VAL A 108 1.46 -15.34 0.67
C VAL A 108 0.30 -14.96 -0.24
N LEU A 109 -0.31 -13.81 0.07
CA LEU A 109 -0.90 -12.96 -0.95
C LEU A 109 -0.42 -11.53 -0.71
N CYS A 110 0.72 -11.21 -1.35
CA CYS A 110 0.97 -9.86 -1.80
C CYS A 110 -0.18 -9.49 -2.75
N TYR A 111 -1.16 -8.73 -2.26
CA TYR A 111 -1.88 -7.82 -3.14
C TYR A 111 -1.34 -6.43 -2.87
N SER A 112 -0.39 -6.05 -3.71
CA SER A 112 0.08 -4.69 -3.86
C SER A 112 -1.00 -3.81 -4.47
N PHE A 113 -1.24 -2.68 -3.81
CA PHE A 113 -1.48 -1.42 -4.48
C PHE A 113 -0.24 -0.55 -4.29
#